data_AF-A0A946EED6-F1
#
_entry.id   AF-A0A946EED6-F1
#
_cell.length_a   1.000
_cell.length_b   1.000
_cell.length_c   1.000
_cell.angle_alpha   90.00
_cell.angle_beta   90.00
_cell.angle_gamma   90.00
#
_symmetry.space_group_name_H-M   'P 1'
#
loop_
_entity.id
_entity.type
_entity.pdbx_description
1 polymer ?
#
loop_
_entity_poly.entity_id
_entity_poly.type
_entity_poly.pdbx_seq_one_letter_code
_entity_poly.pdbx_strand_id
1 'polypeptide(L)'
;MKRLTLEPNKFIFRKGDAADGVYLVISGQVGIFLPSNATKDPDFVVRDNELFGEMGVVSEQSRMANAATVTDCDLLFVSRDEFEKMLDESHIVVKGILRILSERLRTAQMPKK
;
A
#
# COMPACT_ATOMS: atom_id res chain seq x y z
N MET A 1 1.82 15.18 5.02
CA MET A 1 0.98 14.05 5.43
C MET A 1 -0.43 14.55 5.62
N LYS A 2 -1.45 13.76 5.28
CA LYS A 2 -2.86 14.15 5.32
C LYS A 2 -3.71 13.03 5.94
N ARG A 3 -4.58 13.37 6.89
CA ARG A 3 -5.54 12.42 7.44
C ARG A 3 -6.73 12.22 6.50
N LEU A 4 -7.18 10.98 6.34
CA LEU A 4 -8.35 10.59 5.56
C LEU A 4 -9.26 9.74 6.46
N THR A 5 -10.55 10.02 6.44
CA THR A 5 -11.57 9.21 7.10
C THR A 5 -12.50 8.67 6.02
N LEU A 6 -12.62 7.35 5.95
CA LEU A 6 -13.33 6.66 4.88
C LEU A 6 -14.30 5.63 5.46
N GLU A 7 -15.53 5.63 4.96
CA GLU A 7 -16.55 4.62 5.25
C GLU A 7 -16.16 3.24 4.67
N PRO A 8 -16.79 2.13 5.09
CA PRO A 8 -16.59 0.81 4.47
C PRO A 8 -16.88 0.79 2.97
N ASN A 9 -16.25 -0.15 2.27
CA ASN A 9 -16.41 -0.42 0.84
C ASN A 9 -16.00 0.75 -0.08
N LYS A 10 -15.09 1.62 0.37
CA LYS A 10 -14.51 2.69 -0.46
C LYS A 10 -13.16 2.23 -1.00
N PHE A 11 -12.99 2.33 -2.31
CA PHE A 11 -11.67 2.14 -2.92
C PHE A 11 -10.77 3.31 -2.56
N ILE A 12 -9.60 2.97 -2.02
CA ILE A 12 -8.52 3.91 -1.70
C ILE A 12 -7.69 4.15 -2.96
N PHE A 13 -7.36 3.05 -3.65
CA PHE A 13 -6.80 3.07 -5.00
C PHE A 13 -7.12 1.75 -5.70
N ARG A 14 -6.99 1.76 -7.03
CA ARG A 14 -7.13 0.60 -7.90
C ARG A 14 -5.80 0.19 -8.49
N LYS A 15 -5.73 -1.07 -8.90
CA LYS A 15 -4.62 -1.57 -9.72
C LYS A 15 -4.46 -0.69 -10.96
N GLY A 16 -3.21 -0.34 -11.26
CA GLY A 16 -2.85 0.48 -12.42
C GLY A 16 -2.82 1.98 -12.13
N ASP A 17 -3.46 2.44 -11.05
CA ASP A 17 -3.38 3.84 -10.63
C ASP A 17 -1.93 4.25 -10.34
N ALA A 18 -1.66 5.55 -10.44
CA ALA A 18 -0.36 6.09 -10.06
C ALA A 18 -0.09 5.83 -8.56
N ALA A 19 1.14 5.47 -8.23
CA ALA A 19 1.58 5.35 -6.84
C ALA A 19 2.02 6.71 -6.30
N ASP A 20 1.06 7.57 -5.99
CA ASP A 20 1.23 8.96 -5.52
C ASP A 20 1.62 9.10 -4.04
N GLY A 21 1.66 7.99 -3.30
CA GLY A 21 2.05 7.96 -1.89
C GLY A 21 1.75 6.64 -1.20
N VAL A 22 1.93 6.60 0.11
CA VAL A 22 1.68 5.45 0.97
C VAL A 22 0.64 5.79 2.03
N TYR A 23 0.07 4.77 2.64
CA TYR A 23 -0.99 4.92 3.63
C TYR A 23 -0.62 4.14 4.89
N LEU A 24 -0.78 4.77 6.05
CA LEU A 24 -0.73 4.11 7.35
C LEU A 24 -2.17 4.01 7.90
N VAL A 25 -2.56 2.83 8.35
CA VAL A 25 -3.85 2.65 9.03
C VAL A 25 -3.72 3.15 10.46
N ILE A 26 -4.45 4.21 10.82
CA ILE A 26 -4.54 4.70 12.20
C ILE A 26 -5.55 3.83 12.97
N SER A 27 -6.71 3.58 12.35
CA SER A 27 -7.71 2.65 12.85
C SER A 27 -8.51 2.03 11.70
N GLY A 28 -8.98 0.80 11.88
CA GLY A 28 -9.87 0.11 10.95
C GLY A 28 -9.17 -0.99 10.16
N GLN A 29 -9.81 -1.43 9.08
CA GLN A 29 -9.32 -2.54 8.26
C GLN A 29 -9.39 -2.20 6.78
N VAL A 30 -8.26 -2.40 6.09
CA VAL A 30 -8.15 -2.24 4.63
C VAL A 30 -7.89 -3.58 3.99
N GLY A 31 -8.74 -3.95 3.03
CA GLY A 31 -8.58 -5.15 2.22
C GLY A 31 -7.69 -4.87 1.01
N ILE A 32 -6.73 -5.76 0.76
CA ILE A 32 -5.90 -5.77 -0.45
C ILE A 32 -6.37 -6.91 -1.35
N PHE A 33 -6.66 -6.58 -2.61
CA PHE A 33 -7.17 -7.51 -3.61
C PHE A 33 -6.16 -7.62 -4.74
N LEU A 34 -5.46 -8.75 -4.79
CA LEU A 34 -4.46 -9.05 -5.80
C LEU A 34 -5.09 -9.15 -7.19
N PRO A 35 -4.30 -8.94 -8.27
CA PRO A 35 -4.81 -8.98 -9.64
C PRO A 35 -5.58 -10.25 -10.04
N SER A 36 -5.26 -11.39 -9.43
CA SER A 36 -5.88 -12.69 -9.70
C SER A 36 -7.10 -12.98 -8.81
N ASN A 37 -7.44 -12.09 -7.88
CA ASN A 37 -8.56 -12.28 -6.98
C ASN A 37 -9.88 -12.09 -7.74
N ALA A 38 -10.71 -13.13 -7.76
CA ALA A 38 -12.02 -13.16 -8.40
C ALA A 38 -13.18 -13.13 -7.38
N THR A 39 -12.86 -13.00 -6.09
CA THR A 39 -13.82 -13.03 -4.98
C THR A 39 -14.11 -11.62 -4.47
N LYS A 40 -15.11 -11.51 -3.57
CA LYS A 40 -15.39 -10.27 -2.84
C LYS A 40 -14.54 -10.13 -1.57
N ASP A 41 -13.85 -11.19 -1.18
CA ASP A 41 -13.03 -11.21 0.03
C ASP A 41 -11.60 -10.78 -0.29
N PRO A 42 -10.94 -10.02 0.60
CA PRO A 42 -9.57 -9.58 0.37
C PRO A 42 -8.57 -10.74 0.52
N ASP A 43 -7.49 -10.72 -0.27
CA ASP A 43 -6.39 -11.68 -0.11
C ASP A 43 -5.61 -11.40 1.19
N PHE A 44 -5.50 -10.13 1.56
CA PHE A 44 -4.85 -9.66 2.78
C PHE A 44 -5.67 -8.56 3.44
N VAL A 45 -5.66 -8.53 4.77
CA VAL A 45 -6.24 -7.44 5.57
C VAL A 45 -5.12 -6.72 6.30
N VAL A 46 -5.02 -5.42 6.03
CA VAL A 46 -4.12 -4.46 6.68
C VAL A 46 -4.88 -3.79 7.83
N ARG A 47 -4.27 -3.73 9.01
CA ARG A 47 -4.86 -3.26 10.27
C ARG A 47 -4.08 -2.09 10.86
N ASP A 48 -4.56 -1.59 12.00
CA ASP A 48 -3.97 -0.52 12.78
C ASP A 48 -2.43 -0.64 12.90
N ASN A 49 -1.74 0.48 12.66
CA ASN A 49 -0.28 0.63 12.64
C ASN A 49 0.45 -0.11 11.51
N GLU A 50 -0.27 -0.66 10.53
CA GLU A 50 0.32 -1.24 9.33
C GLU A 50 0.28 -0.25 8.16
N LEU A 51 1.33 -0.31 7.34
CA LEU A 51 1.50 0.51 6.15
C LEU A 51 1.12 -0.30 4.90
N PHE A 52 0.52 0.36 3.91
CA PHE A 52 0.22 -0.25 2.62
C PHE A 52 0.37 0.73 1.46
N GLY A 53 0.53 0.17 0.26
CA GLY A 53 0.71 0.94 -0.98
C GLY A 53 2.16 1.36 -1.24
N GLU A 54 3.08 1.01 -0.35
CA GLU A 54 4.52 1.25 -0.44
C GLU A 54 5.17 0.61 -1.64
N MET A 55 4.73 -0.59 -2.04
CA MET A 55 5.36 -1.31 -3.15
C MET A 55 5.37 -0.48 -4.44
N GLY A 56 4.30 0.25 -4.73
CA GLY A 56 4.22 1.11 -5.92
C GLY A 56 5.19 2.29 -5.86
N VAL A 57 5.36 2.87 -4.67
CA VAL A 57 6.26 4.00 -4.45
C VAL A 57 7.72 3.52 -4.49
N VAL A 58 8.08 2.52 -3.69
CA VAL A 58 9.45 1.99 -3.55
C VAL A 58 9.98 1.41 -4.86
N SER A 59 9.14 0.75 -5.66
CA SER A 59 9.55 0.16 -6.93
C SER A 59 9.29 1.06 -8.14
N GLU A 60 8.89 2.31 -7.93
CA GLU A 60 8.58 3.30 -8.99
C GLU A 60 7.61 2.75 -10.06
N GLN A 61 6.56 2.05 -9.62
CA GLN A 61 5.57 1.42 -10.50
C GLN A 61 4.14 1.80 -10.09
N SER A 62 3.18 1.62 -10.99
CA SER A 62 1.76 1.72 -10.65
C SER A 62 1.34 0.76 -9.55
N ARG A 63 0.17 1.02 -8.96
CA ARG A 63 -0.46 0.16 -7.95
C ARG A 63 -0.60 -1.27 -8.48
N MET A 64 -0.08 -2.22 -7.71
CA MET A 64 -0.10 -3.64 -8.06
C MET A 64 -1.47 -4.29 -7.84
N ALA A 65 -2.19 -3.84 -6.82
CA ALA A 65 -3.42 -4.43 -6.32
C ALA A 65 -4.47 -3.34 -6.10
N ASN A 66 -5.73 -3.73 -5.88
CA ASN A 66 -6.72 -2.81 -5.36
C ASN A 66 -6.62 -2.74 -3.83
N ALA A 67 -6.92 -1.58 -3.26
CA ALA A 67 -7.10 -1.42 -1.83
C ALA A 67 -8.47 -0.79 -1.56
N ALA A 68 -9.23 -1.38 -0.65
CA ALA A 68 -10.53 -0.85 -0.25
C ALA A 68 -10.75 -1.00 1.27
N THR A 69 -11.49 -0.08 1.86
CA THR A 69 -11.88 -0.17 3.27
C THR A 69 -12.86 -1.32 3.49
N VAL A 70 -12.62 -2.10 4.54
CA VAL A 70 -13.50 -3.19 5.01
C VAL A 70 -14.38 -2.70 6.15
N THR A 71 -13.87 -1.80 6.98
CA THR A 71 -14.60 -1.09 8.05
C THR A 71 -14.53 0.41 7.80
N ASP A 72 -15.11 1.21 8.69
CA ASP A 72 -14.68 2.61 8.82
C ASP A 72 -13.17 2.64 9.09
N CYS A 73 -12.46 3.52 8.40
CA CYS A 73 -11.01 3.64 8.51
C CYS A 73 -10.59 5.09 8.69
N ASP A 74 -9.69 5.32 9.64
CA ASP A 74 -8.85 6.51 9.67
C ASP A 74 -7.46 6.16 9.14
N LEU A 75 -7.02 6.90 8.15
CA LEU A 75 -5.74 6.69 7.47
C LEU A 75 -4.89 7.94 7.52
N LEU A 76 -3.57 7.76 7.57
CA LEU A 76 -2.61 8.81 7.28
C LEU A 76 -2.03 8.57 5.89
N PHE A 77 -2.33 9.47 4.96
CA PHE A 77 -1.67 9.52 3.67
C PHE A 77 -0.35 10.28 3.77
N VAL A 78 0.72 9.67 3.26
CA VAL A 78 2.05 10.27 3.13
C VAL A 78 2.33 10.33 1.63
N SER A 79 2.56 11.53 1.09
CA SER A 79 2.82 11.66 -0.35
C SER A 79 4.12 10.94 -0.72
N ARG A 80 4.28 10.64 -2.02
CA ARG A 80 5.51 10.07 -2.55
C ARG A 80 6.74 10.88 -2.13
N ASP A 81 6.71 12.20 -2.35
CA ASP A 81 7.84 13.09 -2.03
C ASP A 81 8.17 13.07 -0.53
N GLU A 82 7.16 13.06 0.33
CA GLU A 82 7.36 12.96 1.78
C GLU A 82 7.96 11.61 2.18
N PHE A 83 7.48 10.53 1.59
CA PHE A 83 7.97 9.18 1.86
C PHE A 83 9.40 8.97 1.34
N GLU A 84 9.71 9.45 0.13
CA GLU A 84 11.05 9.40 -0.45
C GLU A 84 12.05 10.19 0.40
N LYS A 85 11.66 11.39 0.87
CA LYS A 85 12.48 12.18 1.79
C LYS A 85 12.78 11.40 3.09
N MET A 86 11.79 10.73 3.68
CA MET A 86 11.99 9.91 4.87
C MET A 86 12.95 8.74 4.62
N LEU A 87 12.90 8.13 3.43
CA LEU A 87 13.83 7.06 3.05
C LEU A 87 15.25 7.59 2.81
N ASP A 88 15.39 8.78 2.25
CA ASP A 88 16.69 9.41 2.01
C ASP A 88 17.37 9.86 3.30
N GLU A 89 16.60 10.23 4.31
CA GLU A 89 17.09 10.52 5.67
C GLU A 89 17.41 9.25 6.48
N SER A 90 16.99 8.07 5.99
CA SER A 90 17.25 6.78 6.64
C SER A 90 18.63 6.21 6.31
N HIS A 91 19.11 5.26 7.12
CA HIS A 91 20.38 4.58 6.84
C HIS A 91 20.30 3.80 5.52
N ILE A 92 21.34 3.89 4.67
CA ILE A 92 21.36 3.29 3.32
C ILE A 92 21.00 1.80 3.31
N VAL A 93 21.39 1.06 4.35
CA VAL A 93 21.05 -0.37 4.50
C VAL A 93 19.54 -0.59 4.68
N VAL A 94 18.85 0.28 5.43
CA VAL A 94 17.38 0.19 5.63
C VAL A 94 16.65 0.42 4.31
N LYS A 95 17.04 1.45 3.56
CA LYS A 95 16.52 1.73 2.22
C LYS A 95 16.73 0.54 1.28
N GLY A 96 17.93 -0.06 1.30
CA GLY A 96 18.26 -1.24 0.51
C GLY A 96 17.39 -2.46 0.87
N ILE A 97 17.22 -2.75 2.17
CA ILE A 97 16.36 -3.84 2.65
C ILE A 97 14.91 -3.62 2.22
N LEU A 98 14.36 -2.42 2.42
CA LEU A 98 12.98 -2.12 2.05
C LEU A 98 12.75 -2.34 0.55
N ARG A 99 13.67 -1.89 -0.29
CA ARG A 99 13.59 -2.09 -1.74
C ARG A 99 13.62 -3.57 -2.12
N ILE A 100 14.57 -4.34 -1.58
CA ILE A 100 14.69 -5.78 -1.85
C ILE A 100 13.43 -6.53 -1.42
N LEU A 101 12.91 -6.25 -0.22
CA LEU A 101 11.71 -6.92 0.29
C LEU A 101 10.47 -6.55 -0.53
N SER A 102 10.32 -5.27 -0.91
CA SER A 102 9.20 -4.80 -1.73
C SER A 102 9.20 -5.46 -3.12
N GLU A 103 10.36 -5.56 -3.76
CA GLU A 103 10.50 -6.21 -5.07
C GLU A 103 10.23 -7.72 -4.98
N ARG A 104 10.74 -8.40 -3.95
CA ARG A 104 10.47 -9.83 -3.73
C ARG A 104 9.00 -10.11 -3.48
N LEU A 105 8.36 -9.31 -2.63
CA LEU A 105 6.93 -9.45 -2.34
C LEU A 105 6.10 -9.24 -3.61
N ARG A 106 6.47 -8.25 -4.43
CA ARG A 106 5.87 -8.00 -5.74
C ARG A 106 5.95 -9.24 -6.61
N THR A 107 7.14 -9.79 -6.83
CA THR A 107 7.31 -10.99 -7.65
C THR A 107 6.54 -12.20 -7.10
N ALA A 108 6.50 -12.38 -5.78
CA ALA A 108 5.78 -13.49 -5.14
C ALA A 108 4.26 -13.40 -5.30
N GLN A 109 3.71 -12.19 -5.36
CA GLN A 109 2.27 -11.93 -5.46
C GLN A 109 1.78 -11.71 -6.91
N MET A 110 2.68 -11.59 -7.89
CA MET A 110 2.27 -11.53 -9.30
C MET A 110 1.69 -12.89 -9.74
N PRO A 111 0.62 -12.87 -10.57
CA PRO A 111 0.14 -14.10 -11.18
C PRO A 111 1.26 -14.75 -11.99
N LYS A 112 1.51 -16.04 -11.75
CA LYS A 112 2.41 -16.83 -12.59
C LYS A 112 1.75 -16.99 -13.97
N LYS A 113 2.51 -16.72 -15.03
CA LYS A 113 2.11 -16.99 -16.42
C LYS A 113 1.86 -18.48 -16.62
#